data_AF-A0A067TL94-F1
#
_entry.id   AF-A0A067TL94-F1
#
_cell.length_a   1.000
_cell.length_b   1.000
_cell.length_c   1.000
_cell.angle_alpha   90.00
_cell.angle_beta   90.00
_cell.angle_gamma   90.00
#
_symmetry.space_group_name_H-M   'P 1'
#
loop_
_entity.id
_entity.type
_entity.pdbx_description
1 polymer ?
#
loop_
_entity_poly.entity_id
_entity_poly.type
_entity_poly.pdbx_seq_one_letter_code
_entity_poly.pdbx_strand_id
1 'polypeptide(L)'
;MPHREPTLKRYRISNDVLILILEKLNPVTLHKTCQAFRRVYQLVMEFQHLRYRFELAVVGMRDGPVSNSTRSSPLIRLQLLMAYKKDWPSLNWTDEQKVRVPDTATQVDVSGNFLYYVGTQSLDLIELPSCRTGCPPSQTRHLKYNTTPQADCVAIDPLQSLIVTSQTYAGPGGQIGLRLKIRNLWKFDKHPRASSPYYDCSTHVAQPVDKVSIVVCGNRMVVTLDFIGGLTKHLLLDWCTLQAMWLEEQDVVLLNSYFLLGVRKVHGKMVLYLYNIFDMRNVAIEREYELPPIWAKSTMRFARNTAPNNDVCTPSNALFCSDPSARVLLLAAKQTGPNGSGMHWMFINESFFRPTSHADRRSVPWSYWSQFCLIKDLQMNAVVGNPQVVGSRVVYLEKDGTRSSRGHERSRLSIIDFSPYAEISTPPTKTWTLIGKMSVLRPNESHRDFPSATTNGLAVEGICATEDNVVVLLVCSSHQLM
;
A
#
# COMPACT_ATOMS: atom_id res chain seq x y z
N MET A 1 41.18 2.57 -53.09
CA MET A 1 40.40 1.42 -52.59
C MET A 1 38.96 1.86 -52.40
N PRO A 2 37.98 1.26 -53.08
CA PRO A 2 36.58 1.63 -52.91
C PRO A 2 36.07 1.04 -51.59
N HIS A 3 35.46 1.87 -50.75
CA HIS A 3 34.77 1.42 -49.54
C HIS A 3 33.63 0.48 -49.94
N ARG A 4 33.69 -0.78 -49.47
CA ARG A 4 32.53 -1.68 -49.48
C ARG A 4 31.45 -1.05 -48.60
N GLU A 5 30.43 -0.45 -49.20
CA GLU A 5 29.18 -0.20 -48.51
C GLU A 5 28.59 -1.55 -48.04
N PRO A 6 28.24 -1.72 -46.76
CA PRO A 6 27.56 -2.91 -46.32
C PRO A 6 26.14 -2.90 -46.88
N THR A 7 25.92 -3.65 -47.96
CA THR A 7 24.61 -3.98 -48.54
C THR A 7 23.84 -4.96 -47.64
N LEU A 8 23.67 -4.62 -46.37
CA LEU A 8 22.63 -5.23 -45.55
C LEU A 8 21.30 -4.65 -46.02
N LYS A 9 20.68 -5.30 -47.01
CA LYS A 9 19.25 -5.14 -47.30
C LYS A 9 18.50 -5.33 -45.98
N ARG A 10 18.09 -4.21 -45.36
CA ARG A 10 17.29 -4.25 -44.13
C ARG A 10 15.94 -4.85 -44.50
N TYR A 11 15.78 -6.15 -44.28
CA TYR A 11 14.49 -6.81 -44.36
C TYR A 11 13.54 -6.10 -43.40
N ARG A 12 12.63 -5.30 -43.98
CA ARG A 12 11.67 -4.51 -43.21
C ARG A 12 10.51 -5.45 -42.88
N ILE A 13 10.40 -5.83 -41.62
CA ILE A 13 9.24 -6.58 -41.10
C ILE A 13 7.98 -5.78 -41.45
N SER A 14 6.94 -6.43 -41.99
CA SER A 14 5.65 -5.77 -42.27
C SER A 14 4.99 -5.26 -40.99
N ASN A 15 4.07 -4.30 -41.11
CA ASN A 15 3.38 -3.77 -39.92
C ASN A 15 2.58 -4.87 -39.22
N ASP A 16 1.91 -5.77 -39.96
CA ASP A 16 1.09 -6.83 -39.38
C ASP A 16 1.91 -7.81 -38.54
N VAL A 17 3.06 -8.26 -39.07
CA VAL A 17 3.97 -9.15 -38.32
C VAL A 17 4.54 -8.43 -37.10
N LEU A 18 4.84 -7.14 -37.24
CA LEU A 18 5.33 -6.34 -36.11
C LEU A 18 4.27 -6.21 -35.02
N ILE A 19 3.00 -5.97 -35.36
CA ILE A 19 1.89 -5.90 -34.40
C ILE A 19 1.76 -7.22 -33.63
N LEU A 20 1.80 -8.37 -34.33
CA LEU A 20 1.75 -9.68 -33.69
C LEU A 20 2.91 -9.91 -32.70
N ILE A 21 4.11 -9.40 -33.00
CA ILE A 21 5.26 -9.45 -32.08
C ILE A 21 4.99 -8.56 -30.86
N LEU A 22 4.53 -7.32 -31.08
CA LEU A 22 4.27 -6.34 -30.03
C LEU A 22 3.16 -6.81 -29.08
N GLU A 23 2.16 -7.53 -29.58
CA GLU A 23 1.11 -8.16 -28.77
C GLU A 23 1.63 -9.22 -27.79
N LYS A 24 2.85 -9.76 -28.00
CA LYS A 24 3.45 -10.72 -27.05
C LYS A 24 4.32 -10.06 -25.98
N LEU A 25 4.66 -8.78 -26.13
CA LEU A 25 5.49 -8.06 -25.16
C LEU A 25 4.68 -7.68 -23.92
N ASN A 26 5.25 -7.79 -22.72
CA ASN A 26 4.62 -7.21 -21.53
C ASN A 26 4.60 -5.66 -21.60
N PRO A 27 3.73 -4.98 -20.82
CA PRO A 27 3.60 -3.52 -20.85
C PRO A 27 4.95 -2.77 -20.78
N VAL A 28 5.80 -3.13 -19.82
CA VAL A 28 7.11 -2.49 -19.61
C VAL A 28 8.04 -2.66 -20.81
N THR A 29 8.08 -3.86 -21.39
CA THR A 29 8.93 -4.16 -22.56
C THR A 29 8.42 -3.44 -23.80
N LEU A 30 7.09 -3.37 -23.98
CA LEU A 30 6.46 -2.61 -25.05
C LEU A 30 6.83 -1.13 -24.96
N HIS A 31 6.71 -0.52 -23.78
CA HIS A 31 7.09 0.87 -23.54
C HIS A 31 8.56 1.14 -23.88
N LYS A 32 9.49 0.31 -23.39
CA LYS A 32 10.92 0.44 -23.71
C LYS A 32 11.19 0.29 -25.22
N THR A 33 10.46 -0.60 -25.89
CA THR A 33 10.57 -0.78 -27.35
C THR A 33 10.09 0.47 -28.10
N CYS A 34 9.00 1.11 -27.65
CA CYS A 34 8.54 2.38 -28.21
C CYS A 34 9.57 3.50 -28.06
N GLN A 35 10.27 3.56 -26.91
CA GLN A 35 11.34 4.53 -26.69
C GLN A 35 12.52 4.32 -27.66
N ALA A 36 12.84 3.06 -28.00
CA ALA A 36 13.93 2.74 -28.91
C ALA A 36 13.57 2.95 -30.39
N PHE A 37 12.30 2.73 -30.79
CA PHE A 37 11.89 2.71 -32.19
C PHE A 37 10.65 3.58 -32.46
N ARG A 38 10.86 4.73 -33.14
CA ARG A 38 9.77 5.65 -33.52
C ARG A 38 8.66 4.99 -34.35
N ARG A 39 9.00 4.06 -35.26
CA ARG A 39 8.01 3.30 -36.04
C ARG A 39 7.10 2.44 -35.14
N VAL A 40 7.68 1.81 -34.11
CA VAL A 40 6.92 1.01 -33.15
C VAL A 40 6.00 1.93 -32.35
N TYR A 41 6.49 3.07 -31.87
CA TYR A 41 5.66 4.04 -31.16
C TYR A 41 4.46 4.50 -32.00
N GLN A 42 4.67 4.86 -33.28
CA GLN A 42 3.57 5.26 -34.18
C GLN A 42 2.51 4.16 -34.31
N LEU A 43 2.92 2.93 -34.56
CA LEU A 43 2.00 1.79 -34.62
C LEU A 43 1.26 1.58 -33.30
N VAL A 44 1.98 1.59 -32.16
CA VAL A 44 1.36 1.42 -30.85
C VAL A 44 0.31 2.48 -30.57
N MET A 45 0.52 3.72 -31.02
CA MET A 45 -0.46 4.82 -30.88
C MET A 45 -1.66 4.70 -31.82
N GLU A 46 -1.50 4.05 -32.98
CA GLU A 46 -2.58 3.79 -33.95
C GLU A 46 -3.51 2.65 -33.48
N PHE A 47 -2.98 1.60 -32.85
CA PHE A 47 -3.74 0.42 -32.44
C PHE A 47 -4.15 0.47 -30.96
N GLN A 48 -5.45 0.60 -30.67
CA GLN A 48 -5.99 0.84 -29.32
C GLN A 48 -5.56 -0.20 -28.28
N HIS A 49 -5.48 -1.48 -28.63
CA HIS A 49 -5.08 -2.53 -27.69
C HIS A 49 -3.58 -2.47 -27.35
N LEU A 50 -2.72 -2.09 -28.30
CA LEU A 50 -1.29 -1.84 -28.03
C LEU A 50 -1.13 -0.56 -27.20
N ARG A 51 -1.85 0.51 -27.57
CA ARG A 51 -1.87 1.77 -26.82
C ARG A 51 -2.28 1.55 -25.37
N TYR A 52 -3.31 0.76 -25.13
CA TYR A 52 -3.74 0.39 -23.78
C TYR A 52 -2.61 -0.24 -22.95
N ARG A 53 -1.89 -1.21 -23.52
CA ARG A 53 -0.75 -1.85 -22.82
C ARG A 53 0.43 -0.90 -22.62
N PHE A 54 0.65 0.00 -23.56
CA PHE A 54 1.64 1.07 -23.40
C PHE A 54 1.28 1.99 -22.23
N GLU A 55 0.04 2.48 -22.18
CA GLU A 55 -0.43 3.37 -21.11
C GLU A 55 -0.42 2.69 -19.74
N LEU A 56 -0.72 1.38 -19.67
CA LEU A 56 -0.59 0.59 -18.45
C LEU A 56 0.84 0.69 -17.89
N ALA A 57 1.86 0.55 -18.74
CA ALA A 57 3.24 0.69 -18.33
C ALA A 57 3.56 2.10 -17.82
N VAL A 58 3.05 3.13 -18.51
CA VAL A 58 3.27 4.55 -18.18
C VAL A 58 2.82 4.86 -16.75
N VAL A 59 1.65 4.37 -16.34
CA VAL A 59 1.08 4.60 -15.00
C VAL A 59 1.45 3.52 -13.98
N GLY A 60 2.32 2.57 -14.33
CA GLY A 60 2.74 1.50 -13.41
C GLY A 60 1.61 0.54 -13.05
N MET A 61 0.73 0.24 -14.00
CA MET A 61 -0.41 -0.67 -13.86
C MET A 61 -0.17 -1.94 -14.68
N ARG A 62 -0.82 -3.02 -14.25
CA ARG A 62 -0.90 -4.30 -14.93
C ARG A 62 -2.33 -4.53 -15.41
N ASP A 63 -2.42 -5.24 -16.53
CA ASP A 63 -3.68 -5.64 -17.12
C ASP A 63 -4.41 -6.65 -16.22
N GLY A 64 -5.70 -6.43 -15.98
CA GLY A 64 -6.56 -7.37 -15.28
C GLY A 64 -7.04 -8.51 -16.17
N PRO A 65 -7.69 -9.55 -15.62
CA PRO A 65 -8.23 -10.64 -16.42
C PRO A 65 -9.21 -10.13 -17.48
N VAL A 66 -9.21 -10.80 -18.63
CA VAL A 66 -10.20 -10.56 -19.69
C VAL A 66 -11.46 -11.28 -19.26
N SER A 67 -12.44 -10.55 -18.70
CA SER A 67 -13.78 -11.12 -18.49
C SER A 67 -14.50 -11.23 -19.82
N ASN A 68 -15.42 -12.18 -19.99
CA ASN A 68 -16.25 -12.28 -21.20
C ASN A 68 -17.30 -11.15 -21.29
N SER A 69 -17.20 -10.08 -20.49
CA SER A 69 -18.13 -8.96 -20.49
C SER A 69 -17.85 -7.96 -21.62
N THR A 70 -18.87 -7.25 -22.06
CA THR A 70 -18.77 -6.14 -23.04
C THR A 70 -17.83 -5.01 -22.57
N ARG A 71 -17.60 -4.87 -21.25
CA ARG A 71 -16.63 -3.93 -20.68
C ARG A 71 -15.16 -4.34 -20.90
N SER A 72 -14.91 -5.51 -21.49
CA SER A 72 -13.57 -5.98 -21.84
C SER A 72 -13.06 -5.48 -23.19
N SER A 73 -13.83 -4.66 -23.92
CA SER A 73 -13.32 -4.02 -25.14
C SER A 73 -12.05 -3.19 -24.82
N PRO A 74 -10.95 -3.36 -25.58
CA PRO A 74 -9.72 -2.59 -25.37
C PRO A 74 -9.93 -1.08 -25.38
N LEU A 75 -10.91 -0.59 -26.15
CA LEU A 75 -11.27 0.83 -26.21
C LEU A 75 -11.80 1.34 -24.87
N ILE A 76 -12.74 0.62 -24.25
CA ILE A 76 -13.35 1.01 -22.98
C ILE A 76 -12.30 0.98 -21.87
N ARG A 77 -11.45 -0.07 -21.85
CA ARG A 77 -10.34 -0.17 -20.87
C ARG A 77 -9.35 0.97 -21.02
N LEU A 78 -8.99 1.34 -22.25
CA LEU A 78 -8.14 2.50 -22.52
C LEU A 78 -8.79 3.79 -22.04
N GLN A 79 -10.06 4.03 -22.35
CA GLN A 79 -10.78 5.23 -21.90
C GLN A 79 -10.80 5.34 -20.37
N LEU A 80 -11.12 4.24 -19.69
CA LEU A 80 -11.11 4.20 -18.23
C LEU A 80 -9.71 4.44 -17.65
N LEU A 81 -8.68 3.81 -18.22
CA LEU A 81 -7.29 4.01 -17.79
C LEU A 81 -6.84 5.46 -18.00
N MET A 82 -7.22 6.09 -19.11
CA MET A 82 -6.90 7.50 -19.38
C MET A 82 -7.58 8.44 -18.41
N ALA A 83 -8.86 8.19 -18.07
CA ALA A 83 -9.56 8.93 -17.02
C ALA A 83 -8.86 8.75 -15.67
N TYR A 84 -8.54 7.50 -15.31
CA TYR A 84 -7.81 7.18 -14.07
C TYR A 84 -6.43 7.85 -13.99
N LYS A 85 -5.64 7.80 -15.07
CA LYS A 85 -4.33 8.47 -15.22
C LYS A 85 -4.41 9.97 -14.97
N LYS A 86 -5.50 10.59 -15.42
CA LYS A 86 -5.73 12.04 -15.29
C LYS A 86 -6.27 12.40 -13.90
N ASP A 87 -7.32 11.73 -13.47
CA ASP A 87 -8.17 12.20 -12.38
C ASP A 87 -7.62 11.79 -11.01
N TRP A 88 -7.07 10.59 -10.87
CA TRP A 88 -6.57 10.09 -9.58
C TRP A 88 -5.38 10.91 -9.04
N PRO A 89 -4.30 11.18 -9.83
CA PRO A 89 -3.16 11.95 -9.34
C PRO A 89 -3.47 13.43 -9.15
N SER A 90 -4.49 13.95 -9.83
CA SER A 90 -4.97 15.33 -9.64
C SER A 90 -6.01 15.45 -8.52
N LEU A 91 -6.31 14.34 -7.85
CA LEU A 91 -7.33 14.24 -6.80
C LEU A 91 -8.68 14.77 -7.30
N ASN A 92 -9.02 14.58 -8.58
CA ASN A 92 -10.30 14.97 -9.16
C ASN A 92 -11.33 13.85 -8.93
N TRP A 93 -12.35 14.13 -8.12
CA TRP A 93 -13.34 13.14 -7.71
C TRP A 93 -14.51 13.12 -8.68
N THR A 94 -14.94 11.92 -9.07
CA THR A 94 -16.15 11.72 -9.89
C THR A 94 -17.41 11.56 -9.04
N ASP A 95 -17.26 11.11 -7.79
CA ASP A 95 -18.36 10.81 -6.87
C ASP A 95 -17.94 11.18 -5.44
N GLU A 96 -18.91 11.58 -4.60
CA GLU A 96 -18.72 11.85 -3.18
C GLU A 96 -19.86 11.19 -2.39
N GLN A 97 -19.51 10.23 -1.53
CA GLN A 97 -20.46 9.54 -0.66
C GLN A 97 -20.18 9.89 0.81
N LYS A 98 -21.22 10.31 1.53
CA LYS A 98 -21.16 10.56 2.97
C LYS A 98 -21.78 9.39 3.73
N VAL A 99 -20.99 8.78 4.61
CA VAL A 99 -21.45 7.68 5.49
C VAL A 99 -21.48 8.19 6.92
N ARG A 100 -22.64 8.07 7.57
CA ARG A 100 -22.75 8.37 9.00
C ARG A 100 -22.42 7.11 9.79
N VAL A 101 -21.33 7.15 10.54
CA VAL A 101 -20.96 6.09 11.48
C VAL A 101 -21.79 6.26 12.76
N PRO A 102 -22.32 5.16 13.34
CA PRO A 102 -23.00 5.22 14.63
C PRO A 102 -22.07 5.71 15.75
N ASP A 103 -22.58 6.50 16.69
CA ASP A 103 -21.79 7.02 17.84
C ASP A 103 -21.31 5.89 18.78
N THR A 104 -21.88 4.69 18.66
CA THR A 104 -21.46 3.48 19.39
C THR A 104 -20.30 2.73 18.73
N ALA A 105 -19.85 3.17 17.54
CA ALA A 105 -18.70 2.59 16.89
C ALA A 105 -17.43 2.95 17.67
N THR A 106 -16.65 1.92 17.99
CA THR A 106 -15.38 2.05 18.72
C THR A 106 -14.18 2.15 17.80
N GLN A 107 -14.33 1.66 16.57
CA GLN A 107 -13.29 1.63 15.56
C GLN A 107 -13.94 1.85 14.20
N VAL A 108 -13.28 2.63 13.36
CA VAL A 108 -13.62 2.87 11.96
C VAL A 108 -12.32 2.83 11.17
N ASP A 109 -12.26 2.01 10.13
CA ASP A 109 -11.10 1.96 9.24
C ASP A 109 -11.48 1.34 7.89
N VAL A 110 -10.51 1.26 6.98
CA VAL A 110 -10.65 0.61 5.67
C VAL A 110 -9.76 -0.61 5.61
N SER A 111 -10.31 -1.74 5.17
CA SER A 111 -9.55 -2.95 4.90
C SER A 111 -9.99 -3.61 3.60
N GLY A 112 -9.03 -3.93 2.72
CA GLY A 112 -9.32 -4.34 1.36
C GLY A 112 -10.10 -3.26 0.62
N ASN A 113 -11.28 -3.61 0.11
CA ASN A 113 -12.22 -2.68 -0.53
C ASN A 113 -13.44 -2.40 0.36
N PHE A 114 -13.32 -2.50 1.68
CA PHE A 114 -14.42 -2.23 2.61
C PHE A 114 -14.07 -1.12 3.60
N LEU A 115 -14.98 -0.18 3.78
CA LEU A 115 -15.09 0.61 5.01
C LEU A 115 -15.73 -0.30 6.07
N TYR A 116 -15.12 -0.39 7.24
CA TYR A 116 -15.72 -1.12 8.35
C TYR A 116 -15.81 -0.27 9.59
N TYR A 117 -16.79 -0.58 10.43
CA TYR A 117 -16.83 -0.08 11.79
C TYR A 117 -17.25 -1.18 12.78
N VAL A 118 -16.69 -1.11 13.97
CA VAL A 118 -16.92 -2.09 15.04
C VAL A 118 -17.82 -1.48 16.11
N GLY A 119 -19.05 -1.97 16.19
CA GLY A 119 -19.96 -1.70 17.31
C GLY A 119 -19.73 -2.67 18.47
N THR A 120 -20.51 -2.52 19.55
CA THR A 120 -20.37 -3.34 20.78
C THR A 120 -20.47 -4.85 20.54
N GLN A 121 -21.31 -5.27 19.59
CA GLN A 121 -21.51 -6.69 19.24
C GLN A 121 -21.66 -6.90 17.72
N SER A 122 -21.35 -5.89 16.92
CA SER A 122 -21.46 -5.98 15.47
C SER A 122 -20.21 -5.50 14.76
N LEU A 123 -19.94 -6.16 13.65
CA LEU A 123 -19.02 -5.70 12.63
C LEU A 123 -19.84 -5.39 11.39
N ASP A 124 -19.88 -4.13 11.02
CA ASP A 124 -20.58 -3.66 9.84
C ASP A 124 -19.52 -3.33 8.77
N LEU A 125 -19.71 -3.85 7.55
CA LEU A 125 -18.84 -3.66 6.41
C LEU A 125 -19.63 -3.01 5.27
N ILE A 126 -19.06 -1.97 4.66
CA ILE A 126 -19.61 -1.28 3.50
C ILE A 126 -18.57 -1.40 2.38
N GLU A 127 -18.92 -2.11 1.32
CA GLU A 127 -18.08 -2.23 0.15
C GLU A 127 -17.90 -0.85 -0.50
N LEU A 128 -16.66 -0.51 -0.84
CA LEU A 128 -16.32 0.73 -1.50
C LEU A 128 -16.54 0.59 -3.02
N PRO A 129 -17.05 1.63 -3.69
CA PRO A 129 -17.22 1.61 -5.14
C PRO A 129 -15.87 1.47 -5.85
N SER A 130 -15.87 0.93 -7.06
CA SER A 130 -14.65 0.84 -7.88
C SER A 130 -14.99 0.93 -9.36
N CYS A 131 -14.43 1.94 -10.02
CA CYS A 131 -14.56 2.10 -11.46
C CYS A 131 -13.86 0.98 -12.23
N ARG A 132 -12.76 0.42 -11.67
CA ARG A 132 -11.99 -0.67 -12.28
C ARG A 132 -12.70 -2.01 -12.21
N THR A 133 -13.47 -2.30 -11.17
CA THR A 133 -14.32 -3.52 -11.14
C THR A 133 -15.69 -3.29 -11.77
N GLY A 134 -16.00 -2.02 -12.10
CA GLY A 134 -17.29 -1.65 -12.63
C GLY A 134 -18.42 -1.72 -11.60
N CYS A 135 -18.08 -1.59 -10.31
CA CYS A 135 -19.00 -1.57 -9.18
C CYS A 135 -19.33 -0.10 -8.81
N PRO A 136 -20.42 0.47 -9.33
CA PRO A 136 -20.86 1.81 -8.95
C PRO A 136 -21.39 1.83 -7.50
N PRO A 137 -21.53 3.01 -6.88
CA PRO A 137 -22.05 3.13 -5.50
C PRO A 137 -23.38 2.40 -5.26
N SER A 138 -24.28 2.40 -6.24
CA SER A 138 -25.59 1.73 -6.16
C SER A 138 -25.53 0.19 -6.13
N GLN A 139 -24.38 -0.41 -6.40
CA GLN A 139 -24.16 -1.87 -6.40
C GLN A 139 -23.27 -2.35 -5.26
N THR A 140 -22.83 -1.44 -4.39
CA THR A 140 -21.99 -1.77 -3.24
C THR A 140 -22.76 -2.64 -2.24
N ARG A 141 -22.07 -3.61 -1.63
CA ARG A 141 -22.65 -4.51 -0.64
C ARG A 141 -22.49 -3.98 0.77
N HIS A 142 -23.51 -4.19 1.58
CA HIS A 142 -23.49 -3.89 3.00
C HIS A 142 -23.63 -5.21 3.76
N LEU A 143 -22.64 -5.54 4.58
CA LEU A 143 -22.58 -6.79 5.34
C LEU A 143 -22.59 -6.45 6.83
N LYS A 144 -23.27 -7.26 7.64
CA LYS A 144 -23.29 -7.12 9.08
C LYS A 144 -23.12 -8.47 9.74
N TYR A 145 -22.14 -8.57 10.63
CA TYR A 145 -21.81 -9.78 11.36
C TYR A 145 -21.93 -9.56 12.85
N ASN A 146 -22.38 -10.58 13.58
CA ASN A 146 -22.28 -10.58 15.03
C ASN A 146 -20.86 -10.94 15.43
N THR A 147 -20.19 -10.00 16.10
CA THR A 147 -18.85 -10.16 16.63
C THR A 147 -18.91 -10.08 18.15
N THR A 148 -19.36 -11.18 18.76
CA THR A 148 -19.22 -11.38 20.20
C THR A 148 -18.03 -12.32 20.46
N PRO A 149 -17.01 -11.91 21.22
CA PRO A 149 -16.76 -10.56 21.73
C PRO A 149 -16.35 -9.59 20.62
N GLN A 150 -16.41 -8.30 20.95
CA GLN A 150 -16.01 -7.18 20.11
C GLN A 150 -14.58 -7.35 19.56
N ALA A 151 -14.37 -6.94 18.31
CA ALA A 151 -13.08 -7.04 17.65
C ALA A 151 -12.23 -5.77 17.90
N ASP A 152 -10.93 -5.95 18.16
CA ASP A 152 -9.98 -4.84 18.32
C ASP A 152 -9.40 -4.37 16.98
N CYS A 153 -9.41 -5.25 15.98
CA CYS A 153 -8.96 -4.96 14.63
C CYS A 153 -9.59 -5.94 13.64
N VAL A 154 -9.77 -5.49 12.41
CA VAL A 154 -10.28 -6.28 11.30
C VAL A 154 -9.34 -6.16 10.11
N ALA A 155 -8.98 -7.29 9.51
CA ALA A 155 -8.32 -7.36 8.21
C ALA A 155 -9.15 -8.16 7.22
N ILE A 156 -9.30 -7.62 6.00
CA ILE A 156 -10.10 -8.21 4.93
C ILE A 156 -9.21 -8.42 3.72
N ASP A 157 -9.19 -9.65 3.20
CA ASP A 157 -8.63 -9.99 1.89
C ASP A 157 -9.75 -10.53 0.99
N PRO A 158 -10.36 -9.66 0.15
CA PRO A 158 -11.45 -10.04 -0.73
C PRO A 158 -11.05 -11.09 -1.77
N LEU A 159 -9.79 -11.09 -2.22
CA LEU A 159 -9.30 -12.02 -3.25
C LEU A 159 -9.26 -13.46 -2.72
N GLN A 160 -9.14 -13.63 -1.40
CA GLN A 160 -9.20 -14.93 -0.74
C GLN A 160 -10.56 -15.19 -0.08
N SER A 161 -11.50 -14.24 -0.18
CA SER A 161 -12.75 -14.25 0.61
C SER A 161 -12.49 -14.45 2.11
N LEU A 162 -11.46 -13.78 2.62
CA LEU A 162 -10.97 -13.91 3.99
C LEU A 162 -11.30 -12.65 4.79
N ILE A 163 -11.79 -12.86 6.02
CA ILE A 163 -11.86 -11.83 7.04
C ILE A 163 -11.26 -12.37 8.33
N VAL A 164 -10.35 -11.60 8.91
CA VAL A 164 -9.70 -11.91 10.19
C VAL A 164 -10.08 -10.82 11.18
N THR A 165 -10.57 -11.23 12.35
CA THR A 165 -10.83 -10.31 13.46
C THR A 165 -9.93 -10.69 14.64
N SER A 166 -9.31 -9.71 15.28
CA SER A 166 -8.55 -9.93 16.51
C SER A 166 -9.35 -9.55 17.73
N GLN A 167 -9.07 -10.23 18.82
CA GLN A 167 -9.55 -9.88 20.15
C GLN A 167 -8.42 -10.14 21.15
N THR A 168 -8.11 -9.14 21.96
CA THR A 168 -7.21 -9.23 23.10
C THR A 168 -8.01 -9.48 24.36
N TYR A 169 -7.44 -10.24 25.29
CA TYR A 169 -8.09 -10.55 26.56
C TYR A 169 -7.06 -10.72 27.67
N ALA A 170 -7.48 -10.47 28.91
CA ALA A 170 -6.64 -10.76 30.08
C ALA A 170 -6.61 -12.27 30.31
N GLY A 171 -5.44 -12.87 30.18
CA GLY A 171 -5.14 -14.26 30.47
C GLY A 171 -4.72 -14.49 31.93
N PRO A 172 -4.42 -15.75 32.31
CA PRO A 172 -3.92 -16.09 33.64
C PRO A 172 -2.67 -15.29 34.01
N GLY A 173 -2.60 -14.80 35.25
CA GLY A 173 -1.49 -13.99 35.72
C GLY A 173 -1.40 -12.59 35.09
N GLY A 174 -2.49 -12.10 34.48
CA GLY A 174 -2.56 -10.77 33.88
C GLY A 174 -1.87 -10.65 32.52
N GLN A 175 -1.39 -11.76 31.95
CA GLN A 175 -0.79 -11.76 30.62
C GLN A 175 -1.84 -11.47 29.54
N ILE A 176 -1.53 -10.64 28.56
CA ILE A 176 -2.43 -10.41 27.43
C ILE A 176 -2.43 -11.64 26.52
N GLY A 177 -3.61 -12.23 26.33
CA GLY A 177 -3.91 -13.20 25.28
C GLY A 177 -4.42 -12.52 24.02
N LEU A 178 -4.15 -13.14 22.87
CA LEU A 178 -4.63 -12.74 21.56
C LEU A 178 -5.41 -13.91 20.95
N ARG A 179 -6.64 -13.63 20.52
CA ARG A 179 -7.51 -14.53 19.77
C ARG A 179 -7.73 -13.96 18.38
N LEU A 180 -7.49 -14.77 17.35
CA LEU A 180 -7.77 -14.42 15.96
C LEU A 180 -8.90 -15.31 15.44
N LYS A 181 -10.01 -14.72 14.98
CA LYS A 181 -11.07 -15.46 14.29
C LYS A 181 -10.81 -15.40 12.79
N ILE A 182 -10.60 -16.54 12.15
CA ILE A 182 -10.24 -16.67 10.73
C ILE A 182 -11.48 -17.16 9.97
N ARG A 183 -12.16 -16.24 9.28
CA ARG A 183 -13.52 -16.46 8.77
C ARG A 183 -13.63 -16.22 7.28
N ASN A 184 -14.67 -16.80 6.66
CA ASN A 184 -15.06 -16.43 5.31
C ASN A 184 -15.68 -15.03 5.30
N LEU A 185 -15.23 -14.17 4.38
CA LEU A 185 -15.72 -12.79 4.27
C LEU A 185 -17.22 -12.70 4.07
N TRP A 186 -17.82 -13.60 3.29
CA TRP A 186 -19.22 -13.47 2.88
C TRP A 186 -20.20 -14.12 3.87
N LYS A 187 -19.81 -15.26 4.43
CA LYS A 187 -20.66 -16.07 5.33
C LYS A 187 -20.32 -15.92 6.81
N PHE A 188 -19.13 -15.41 7.12
CA PHE A 188 -18.58 -15.32 8.48
C PHE A 188 -18.46 -16.67 9.22
N ASP A 189 -18.52 -17.79 8.49
CA ASP A 189 -18.22 -19.13 8.98
C ASP A 189 -16.69 -19.40 8.99
N LYS A 190 -16.27 -20.59 9.42
CA LYS A 190 -14.85 -20.97 9.37
C LYS A 190 -14.34 -20.84 7.94
N HIS A 191 -13.23 -20.12 7.73
CA HIS A 191 -12.65 -20.04 6.40
C HIS A 191 -12.27 -21.45 5.87
N PRO A 192 -12.63 -21.84 4.63
CA PRO A 192 -12.40 -23.21 4.13
C PRO A 192 -10.94 -23.66 4.16
N ARG A 193 -10.01 -22.73 3.95
CA ARG A 193 -8.56 -23.00 3.97
C ARG A 193 -7.91 -22.94 5.36
N ALA A 194 -8.62 -22.47 6.38
CA ALA A 194 -8.10 -22.40 7.74
C ALA A 194 -8.23 -23.75 8.42
N SER A 195 -7.14 -24.22 9.05
CA SER A 195 -7.15 -25.45 9.85
C SER A 195 -8.07 -25.37 11.07
N SER A 196 -8.23 -24.18 11.67
CA SER A 196 -9.14 -23.91 12.79
C SER A 196 -9.92 -22.61 12.58
N PRO A 197 -11.16 -22.47 13.13
CA PRO A 197 -11.91 -21.21 13.12
C PRO A 197 -11.28 -20.10 13.98
N TYR A 198 -10.40 -20.46 14.92
CA TYR A 198 -9.69 -19.51 15.77
C TYR A 198 -8.25 -19.95 16.04
N TYR A 199 -7.41 -18.97 16.33
CA TYR A 199 -6.05 -19.14 16.82
C TYR A 199 -5.89 -18.32 18.10
N ASP A 200 -5.43 -18.97 19.18
CA ASP A 200 -5.21 -18.35 20.49
C ASP A 200 -3.73 -18.42 20.87
N CYS A 201 -3.16 -17.31 21.35
CA CYS A 201 -1.79 -17.29 21.87
C CYS A 201 -1.60 -16.28 23.00
N SER A 202 -0.69 -16.54 23.93
CA SER A 202 -0.25 -15.56 24.94
C SER A 202 0.90 -14.70 24.39
N THR A 203 0.90 -13.42 24.76
CA THR A 203 1.98 -12.48 24.45
C THR A 203 3.10 -12.50 25.48
N HIS A 204 2.86 -13.10 26.66
CA HIS A 204 3.70 -13.01 27.86
C HIS A 204 3.99 -11.57 28.33
N VAL A 205 3.17 -10.60 27.94
CA VAL A 205 3.24 -9.20 28.37
C VAL A 205 2.00 -8.89 29.20
N ALA A 206 2.19 -8.26 30.36
CA ALA A 206 1.08 -7.87 31.25
C ALA A 206 0.58 -6.43 31.00
N GLN A 207 1.32 -5.64 30.22
CA GLN A 207 0.91 -4.29 29.84
C GLN A 207 -0.32 -4.33 28.94
N PRO A 208 -1.28 -3.38 29.07
CA PRO A 208 -2.40 -3.28 28.16
C PRO A 208 -1.96 -2.95 26.73
N VAL A 209 -2.76 -3.39 25.76
CA VAL A 209 -2.56 -3.09 24.34
C VAL A 209 -3.21 -1.74 24.03
N ASP A 210 -2.45 -0.84 23.42
CA ASP A 210 -2.91 0.45 22.89
C ASP A 210 -3.53 0.27 21.51
N LYS A 211 -2.88 -0.50 20.63
CA LYS A 211 -3.34 -0.72 19.26
C LYS A 211 -3.04 -2.12 18.75
N VAL A 212 -4.02 -2.71 18.06
CA VAL A 212 -3.85 -3.92 17.27
C VAL A 212 -3.94 -3.58 15.79
N SER A 213 -3.11 -4.21 14.98
CA SER A 213 -3.21 -4.07 13.53
C SER A 213 -2.81 -5.35 12.81
N ILE A 214 -3.56 -5.71 11.77
CA ILE A 214 -3.37 -6.97 11.03
C ILE A 214 -3.05 -6.65 9.57
N VAL A 215 -2.10 -7.37 8.98
CA VAL A 215 -1.80 -7.34 7.54
C VAL A 215 -1.82 -8.78 7.02
N VAL A 216 -2.52 -8.99 5.91
CA VAL A 216 -2.57 -10.29 5.22
C VAL A 216 -1.83 -10.18 3.89
N CYS A 217 -0.99 -11.18 3.59
CA CYS A 217 -0.34 -11.33 2.30
C CYS A 217 -0.28 -12.82 1.92
N GLY A 218 -1.14 -13.26 0.99
CA GLY A 218 -1.24 -14.67 0.64
C GLY A 218 -1.69 -15.51 1.85
N ASN A 219 -0.97 -16.60 2.15
CA ASN A 219 -1.18 -17.42 3.34
C ASN A 219 -0.50 -16.86 4.61
N ARG A 220 0.28 -15.78 4.50
CA ARG A 220 0.96 -15.15 5.64
C ARG A 220 0.11 -14.01 6.18
N MET A 221 0.17 -13.82 7.48
CA MET A 221 -0.31 -12.61 8.12
C MET A 221 0.65 -12.16 9.22
N VAL A 222 0.67 -10.86 9.46
CA VAL A 222 1.35 -10.26 10.61
C VAL A 222 0.30 -9.57 11.47
N VAL A 223 0.29 -9.89 12.76
CA VAL A 223 -0.46 -9.15 13.77
C VAL A 223 0.51 -8.33 14.60
N THR A 224 0.34 -7.02 14.63
CA THR A 224 1.16 -6.10 15.42
C THR A 224 0.37 -5.65 16.63
N LEU A 225 0.97 -5.80 17.81
CA LEU A 225 0.45 -5.34 19.09
C LEU A 225 1.35 -4.22 19.60
N ASP A 226 0.82 -3.00 19.63
CA ASP A 226 1.46 -1.86 20.29
C ASP A 226 0.92 -1.78 21.72
N PHE A 227 1.82 -1.88 22.70
CA PHE A 227 1.48 -1.84 24.12
C PHE A 227 1.65 -0.43 24.69
N ILE A 228 0.86 -0.13 25.73
CA ILE A 228 1.06 1.10 26.52
C ILE A 228 2.47 1.05 27.12
N GLY A 229 3.30 2.04 26.78
CA GLY A 229 4.73 2.08 27.14
C GLY A 229 5.68 1.96 25.96
N GLY A 230 5.15 1.79 24.74
CA GLY A 230 5.95 1.82 23.51
C GLY A 230 6.63 0.51 23.14
N LEU A 231 6.33 -0.58 23.87
CA LEU A 231 6.70 -1.93 23.44
C LEU A 231 5.81 -2.32 22.26
N THR A 232 6.41 -2.88 21.22
CA THR A 232 5.69 -3.45 20.08
C THR A 232 6.08 -4.92 19.95
N LYS A 233 5.10 -5.79 19.68
CA LYS A 233 5.35 -7.20 19.30
C LYS A 233 4.67 -7.52 17.99
N HIS A 234 5.31 -8.35 17.18
CA HIS A 234 4.75 -8.81 15.91
C HIS A 234 4.58 -10.33 15.95
N LEU A 235 3.38 -10.82 15.66
CA LEU A 235 3.10 -12.23 15.44
C LEU A 235 3.09 -12.48 13.94
N LEU A 236 4.10 -13.18 13.43
CA LEU A 236 4.07 -13.74 12.08
C LEU A 236 3.34 -15.08 12.14
N LEU A 237 2.35 -15.27 11.25
CA LEU A 237 1.45 -16.43 11.27
C LEU A 237 1.10 -16.90 9.85
N ASP A 238 1.19 -18.21 9.61
CA ASP A 238 0.51 -18.87 8.50
C ASP A 238 -0.95 -19.09 8.89
N TRP A 239 -1.89 -18.34 8.33
CA TRP A 239 -3.28 -18.46 8.76
C TRP A 239 -3.95 -19.76 8.27
N CYS A 240 -3.36 -20.46 7.29
CA CYS A 240 -3.85 -21.77 6.85
C CYS A 240 -3.40 -22.86 7.84
N THR A 241 -2.10 -22.90 8.15
CA THR A 241 -1.47 -23.99 8.93
C THR A 241 -1.33 -23.69 10.42
N LEU A 242 -1.54 -22.44 10.83
CA LEU A 242 -1.39 -21.92 12.18
C LEU A 242 0.02 -22.02 12.78
N GLN A 243 1.03 -22.21 11.93
CA GLN A 243 2.40 -22.02 12.34
C GLN A 243 2.63 -20.55 12.65
N ALA A 244 3.21 -20.26 13.81
CA ALA A 244 3.35 -18.90 14.31
C ALA A 244 4.71 -18.68 14.97
N MET A 245 5.19 -17.43 14.93
CA MET A 245 6.35 -17.01 15.70
C MET A 245 6.23 -15.53 16.09
N TRP A 246 6.79 -15.20 17.25
CA TRP A 246 6.93 -13.81 17.68
C TRP A 246 8.22 -13.20 17.12
N LEU A 247 8.11 -11.94 16.77
CA LEU A 247 9.12 -11.09 16.16
C LEU A 247 9.32 -9.85 17.05
N GLU A 248 10.59 -9.52 17.33
CA GLU A 248 11.03 -8.44 18.24
C GLU A 248 11.55 -7.19 17.51
N GLU A 249 11.25 -7.11 16.22
CA GLU A 249 11.50 -5.94 15.39
C GLU A 249 10.73 -4.73 15.90
N GLN A 250 11.23 -3.54 15.58
CA GLN A 250 10.53 -2.29 15.87
C GLN A 250 9.31 -2.10 14.96
N ASP A 251 9.42 -2.53 13.70
CA ASP A 251 8.28 -2.66 12.80
C ASP A 251 8.58 -3.68 11.71
N VAL A 252 7.54 -4.22 11.09
CA VAL A 252 7.66 -5.20 9.99
C VAL A 252 6.66 -4.94 8.87
N VAL A 253 7.00 -5.39 7.67
CA VAL A 253 6.10 -5.36 6.51
C VAL A 253 6.30 -6.60 5.63
N LEU A 254 5.19 -7.21 5.23
CA LEU A 254 5.19 -8.33 4.28
C LEU A 254 5.42 -7.78 2.88
N LEU A 255 6.52 -8.20 2.24
CA LEU A 255 6.80 -7.90 0.83
C LEU A 255 6.12 -8.87 -0.11
N ASN A 256 5.79 -10.06 0.38
CA ASN A 256 5.03 -11.13 -0.26
C ASN A 256 4.87 -12.29 0.77
N SER A 257 4.38 -13.45 0.36
CA SER A 257 4.20 -14.63 1.23
C SER A 257 5.51 -15.33 1.61
N TYR A 258 6.62 -14.95 0.96
CA TYR A 258 7.94 -15.56 1.13
C TYR A 258 8.95 -14.61 1.77
N PHE A 259 8.73 -13.30 1.71
CA PHE A 259 9.67 -12.30 2.18
C PHE A 259 9.01 -11.27 3.09
N LEU A 260 9.70 -10.97 4.19
CA LEU A 260 9.30 -9.97 5.18
C LEU A 260 10.47 -9.01 5.40
N LEU A 261 10.17 -7.71 5.47
CA LEU A 261 11.12 -6.72 5.95
C LEU A 261 10.87 -6.43 7.42
N GLY A 262 11.93 -6.32 8.19
CA GLY A 262 11.89 -5.93 9.60
C GLY A 262 12.94 -4.88 9.91
N VAL A 263 12.60 -3.89 10.72
CA VAL A 263 13.57 -2.87 11.17
C VAL A 263 13.95 -3.12 12.62
N ARG A 264 15.26 -3.16 12.90
CA ARG A 264 15.78 -3.44 14.23
C ARG A 264 16.99 -2.56 14.55
N LYS A 265 17.15 -2.25 15.84
CA LYS A 265 18.34 -1.58 16.37
C LYS A 265 19.40 -2.60 16.78
N VAL A 266 20.60 -2.51 16.20
CA VAL A 266 21.74 -3.40 16.48
C VAL A 266 22.97 -2.57 16.76
N HIS A 267 23.57 -2.74 17.95
CA HIS A 267 24.73 -1.97 18.42
C HIS A 267 24.59 -0.45 18.22
N GLY A 268 23.41 0.09 18.51
CA GLY A 268 23.13 1.52 18.36
C GLY A 268 22.81 1.99 16.94
N LYS A 269 22.94 1.13 15.92
CA LYS A 269 22.59 1.43 14.52
C LYS A 269 21.21 0.89 14.17
N MET A 270 20.51 1.55 13.26
CA MET A 270 19.29 1.00 12.66
C MET A 270 19.64 0.18 11.42
N VAL A 271 19.08 -1.02 11.35
CA VAL A 271 19.31 -1.96 10.25
C VAL A 271 17.95 -2.50 9.79
N LEU A 272 17.79 -2.57 8.48
CA LEU A 272 16.64 -3.17 7.82
C LEU A 272 17.00 -4.60 7.40
N TYR A 273 16.26 -5.59 7.89
CA TYR A 273 16.45 -7.00 7.62
C TYR A 273 15.45 -7.48 6.57
N LEU A 274 15.93 -8.20 5.56
CA LEU A 274 15.11 -8.99 4.65
C LEU A 274 15.12 -10.44 5.11
N TYR A 275 13.98 -10.89 5.61
CA TYR A 275 13.75 -12.26 6.06
C TYR A 275 13.14 -13.09 4.94
N ASN A 276 13.66 -14.30 4.76
CA ASN A 276 13.00 -15.37 4.03
C ASN A 276 12.12 -16.15 5.00
N ILE A 277 10.82 -16.08 4.76
CA ILE A 277 9.75 -16.69 5.56
C ILE A 277 9.01 -17.77 4.76
N PHE A 278 9.65 -18.32 3.72
CA PHE A 278 9.11 -19.45 2.95
C PHE A 278 8.76 -20.63 3.88
N ASP A 279 9.69 -21.00 4.77
CA ASP A 279 9.45 -21.94 5.85
C ASP A 279 9.46 -21.20 7.19
N MET A 280 8.30 -21.11 7.83
CA MET A 280 8.15 -20.44 9.13
C MET A 280 8.88 -21.15 10.28
N ARG A 281 9.29 -22.41 10.10
CA ARG A 281 10.09 -23.14 11.08
C ARG A 281 11.57 -22.76 11.00
N ASN A 282 11.99 -22.20 9.87
CA ASN A 282 13.37 -21.86 9.58
C ASN A 282 13.45 -20.48 8.90
N VAL A 283 13.02 -19.44 9.62
CA VAL A 283 13.13 -18.07 9.14
C VAL A 283 14.60 -17.66 9.10
N ALA A 284 15.07 -17.28 7.92
CA ALA A 284 16.45 -16.90 7.68
C ALA A 284 16.58 -15.43 7.29
N ILE A 285 17.67 -14.79 7.71
CA ILE A 285 18.04 -13.45 7.25
C ILE A 285 18.75 -13.60 5.91
N GLU A 286 18.14 -13.11 4.84
CA GLU A 286 18.74 -13.06 3.51
C GLU A 286 19.70 -11.89 3.39
N ARG A 287 19.27 -10.70 3.84
CA ARG A 287 20.04 -9.46 3.72
C ARG A 287 19.80 -8.48 4.85
N GLU A 288 20.79 -7.63 5.05
CA GLU A 288 20.84 -6.58 6.06
C GLU A 288 21.22 -5.28 5.37
N TYR A 289 20.38 -4.25 5.46
CA TYR A 289 20.59 -2.95 4.85
C TYR A 289 20.83 -1.92 5.95
N GLU A 290 22.00 -1.30 5.95
CA GLU A 290 22.28 -0.23 6.91
C GLU A 290 21.41 0.98 6.61
N LEU A 291 20.74 1.53 7.62
CA LEU A 291 19.97 2.77 7.50
C LEU A 291 20.85 3.99 7.79
N PRO A 292 20.43 5.21 7.40
CA PRO A 292 21.13 6.45 7.71
C PRO A 292 21.57 6.54 9.18
N PRO A 293 22.85 6.86 9.47
CA PRO A 293 23.35 6.98 10.84
C PRO A 293 22.57 7.98 11.70
N ILE A 294 22.05 9.05 11.07
CA ILE A 294 21.23 10.07 11.72
C ILE A 294 19.93 9.51 12.33
N TRP A 295 19.51 8.30 11.94
CA TRP A 295 18.29 7.68 12.45
C TRP A 295 18.52 6.68 13.60
N ALA A 296 19.73 6.61 14.16
CA ALA A 296 20.07 5.74 15.29
C ALA A 296 19.14 5.90 16.53
N LYS A 297 18.49 7.06 16.66
CA LYS A 297 17.56 7.41 17.75
C LYS A 297 16.11 7.60 17.28
N SER A 298 15.79 7.21 16.05
CA SER A 298 14.44 7.36 15.51
C SER A 298 13.55 6.18 15.87
N THR A 299 12.25 6.43 15.98
CA THR A 299 11.24 5.38 15.89
C THR A 299 10.88 5.16 14.44
N MET A 300 10.96 3.91 13.99
CA MET A 300 10.72 3.52 12.61
C MET A 300 9.35 2.89 12.46
N ARG A 301 8.61 3.25 11.40
CA ARG A 301 7.35 2.61 11.01
C ARG A 301 7.21 2.51 9.50
N PHE A 302 6.78 1.36 9.00
CA PHE A 302 6.39 1.20 7.61
C PHE A 302 4.98 1.74 7.39
N ALA A 303 4.80 2.46 6.30
CA ALA A 303 3.47 2.70 5.77
C ALA A 303 3.06 1.50 4.90
N ARG A 304 1.87 0.98 5.14
CA ARG A 304 1.38 -0.24 4.51
C ARG A 304 0.93 0.06 3.09
N ASN A 305 1.41 -0.73 2.14
CA ASN A 305 0.97 -0.65 0.75
C ASN A 305 -0.26 -1.53 0.54
N THR A 306 -1.43 -0.90 0.42
CA THR A 306 -2.74 -1.58 0.35
C THR A 306 -3.06 -2.17 -1.01
N ALA A 307 -2.25 -1.91 -2.04
CA ALA A 307 -2.46 -2.54 -3.34
C ALA A 307 -2.23 -4.06 -3.26
N PRO A 308 -2.77 -4.84 -4.21
CA PRO A 308 -2.48 -6.28 -4.30
C PRO A 308 -1.01 -6.55 -4.68
N ASN A 309 -0.50 -7.71 -4.25
CA ASN A 309 0.83 -8.20 -4.59
C ASN A 309 0.78 -9.38 -5.58
N ASN A 310 1.91 -9.78 -6.15
CA ASN A 310 2.04 -10.87 -7.13
C ASN A 310 1.63 -12.25 -6.61
N ASP A 311 1.61 -12.46 -5.30
CA ASP A 311 1.42 -13.77 -4.68
C ASP A 311 -0.03 -14.26 -4.64
N VAL A 312 -0.98 -13.41 -5.03
CA VAL A 312 -2.38 -13.79 -5.03
C VAL A 312 -2.69 -14.56 -6.32
N CYS A 313 -2.82 -15.88 -6.21
CA CYS A 313 -3.27 -16.74 -7.31
C CYS A 313 -4.69 -16.41 -7.78
N THR A 314 -5.50 -15.75 -6.95
CA THR A 314 -6.86 -15.36 -7.34
C THR A 314 -6.82 -14.13 -8.24
N PRO A 315 -7.32 -14.21 -9.49
CA PRO A 315 -7.39 -13.05 -10.36
C PRO A 315 -8.30 -11.99 -9.74
N SER A 316 -7.79 -10.75 -9.65
CA SER A 316 -8.64 -9.60 -9.32
C SER A 316 -9.69 -9.41 -10.41
N ASN A 317 -10.94 -9.12 -10.04
CA ASN A 317 -11.98 -8.77 -11.02
C ASN A 317 -11.80 -7.36 -11.61
N ALA A 318 -10.79 -6.61 -11.18
CA ALA A 318 -10.49 -5.29 -11.71
C ALA A 318 -9.97 -5.38 -13.15
N LEU A 319 -10.38 -4.44 -14.00
CA LEU A 319 -9.90 -4.31 -15.38
C LEU A 319 -8.39 -3.99 -15.44
N PHE A 320 -7.83 -3.36 -14.41
CA PHE A 320 -6.38 -3.20 -14.26
C PHE A 320 -6.07 -3.02 -12.78
N CYS A 321 -4.84 -3.28 -12.37
CA CYS A 321 -4.38 -3.11 -10.99
C CYS A 321 -2.94 -2.60 -10.95
N SER A 322 -2.49 -2.11 -9.80
CA SER A 322 -1.11 -1.66 -9.63
C SER A 322 -0.13 -2.77 -10.01
N ASP A 323 0.86 -2.47 -10.84
CA ASP A 323 1.92 -3.42 -11.17
C ASP A 323 2.79 -3.64 -9.92
N PRO A 324 2.93 -4.88 -9.43
CA PRO A 324 3.74 -5.12 -8.24
C PRO A 324 5.21 -4.73 -8.37
N SER A 325 5.73 -4.61 -9.60
CA SER A 325 7.08 -4.09 -9.86
C SER A 325 7.19 -2.57 -9.76
N ALA A 326 6.08 -1.83 -9.84
CA ALA A 326 6.02 -0.38 -9.70
C ALA A 326 5.67 0.07 -8.27
N ARG A 327 5.40 -0.88 -7.36
CA ARG A 327 5.03 -0.57 -5.96
C ARG A 327 6.14 0.19 -5.24
N VAL A 328 5.71 1.11 -4.39
CA VAL A 328 6.60 1.86 -3.49
C VAL A 328 6.50 1.31 -2.08
N LEU A 329 7.65 1.27 -1.40
CA LEU A 329 7.76 1.07 0.03
C LEU A 329 8.07 2.42 0.68
N LEU A 330 7.39 2.72 1.79
CA LEU A 330 7.65 3.91 2.60
C LEU A 330 8.02 3.50 4.03
N LEU A 331 9.20 3.92 4.47
CA LEU A 331 9.65 3.84 5.86
C LEU A 331 9.70 5.25 6.46
N ALA A 332 8.94 5.48 7.51
CA ALA A 332 8.95 6.72 8.27
C ALA A 332 9.88 6.60 9.49
N ALA A 333 10.83 7.52 9.60
CA ALA A 333 11.74 7.66 10.73
C ALA A 333 11.37 8.93 11.53
N LYS A 334 10.80 8.75 12.71
CA LYS A 334 10.44 9.85 13.62
C LYS A 334 11.51 10.01 14.68
N GLN A 335 12.20 11.14 14.72
CA GLN A 335 13.22 11.37 15.76
C GLN A 335 12.55 11.41 17.15
N THR A 336 13.18 10.77 18.14
CA THR A 336 12.72 10.81 19.54
C THR A 336 13.59 11.76 20.37
N GLY A 337 12.98 12.51 21.29
CA GLY A 337 13.67 13.38 22.23
C GLY A 337 13.30 14.87 22.11
N PRO A 338 13.73 15.71 23.06
CA PRO A 338 13.31 17.12 23.18
C PRO A 338 13.71 17.99 21.99
N ASN A 339 14.78 17.62 21.27
CA ASN A 339 15.28 18.34 20.10
C ASN A 339 14.88 17.67 18.78
N GLY A 340 14.14 16.56 18.82
CA GLY A 340 13.75 15.80 17.63
C GLY A 340 12.47 16.35 17.03
N SER A 341 12.56 17.35 16.15
CA SER A 341 11.39 17.86 15.40
C SER A 341 11.24 17.25 14.00
N GLY A 342 12.22 16.47 13.56
CA GLY A 342 12.27 15.91 12.21
C GLY A 342 11.53 14.58 12.06
N MET A 343 10.72 14.48 11.01
CA MET A 343 10.23 13.22 10.45
C MET A 343 10.84 13.03 9.07
N HIS A 344 11.48 11.88 8.84
CA HIS A 344 12.07 11.55 7.55
C HIS A 344 11.29 10.42 6.90
N TRP A 345 10.92 10.58 5.64
CA TRP A 345 10.24 9.56 4.85
C TRP A 345 11.18 9.03 3.79
N MET A 346 11.50 7.74 3.88
CA MET A 346 12.30 7.03 2.88
C MET A 346 11.40 6.28 1.92
N PHE A 347 11.55 6.56 0.64
CA PHE A 347 10.85 5.87 -0.44
C PHE A 347 11.82 5.02 -1.23
N ILE A 348 11.41 3.81 -1.55
CA ILE A 348 12.16 2.90 -2.41
C ILE A 348 11.19 2.02 -3.17
N ASN A 349 11.56 1.64 -4.39
CA ASN A 349 10.76 0.69 -5.14
C ASN A 349 10.81 -0.67 -4.44
N GLU A 350 9.66 -1.27 -4.19
CA GLU A 350 9.54 -2.52 -3.43
C GLU A 350 10.32 -3.66 -4.09
N SER A 351 10.41 -3.65 -5.42
CA SER A 351 11.18 -4.64 -6.20
C SER A 351 12.69 -4.59 -6.00
N PHE A 352 13.21 -3.59 -5.29
CA PHE A 352 14.60 -3.57 -4.85
C PHE A 352 14.91 -4.72 -3.89
N PHE A 353 13.94 -5.12 -3.06
CA PHE A 353 14.09 -6.18 -2.06
C PHE A 353 13.70 -7.54 -2.62
N ARG A 354 14.43 -7.98 -3.66
CA ARG A 354 14.26 -9.31 -4.24
C ARG A 354 15.36 -10.25 -3.76
N PRO A 355 15.08 -11.57 -3.66
CA PRO A 355 16.14 -12.55 -3.47
C PRO A 355 17.15 -12.39 -4.60
N THR A 356 18.42 -12.36 -4.23
CA THR A 356 19.50 -12.21 -5.21
C THR A 356 20.13 -13.56 -5.51
N SER A 357 20.44 -13.78 -6.78
CA SER A 357 21.19 -14.95 -7.23
C SER A 357 22.62 -15.01 -6.69
N HIS A 358 23.16 -13.90 -6.18
CA HIS A 358 24.54 -13.80 -5.69
C HIS A 358 24.60 -13.81 -4.16
N ALA A 359 25.37 -14.75 -3.62
CA ALA A 359 25.58 -14.97 -2.19
C ALA A 359 26.46 -13.89 -1.51
N ASP A 360 27.13 -13.03 -2.29
CA ASP A 360 28.35 -12.37 -1.81
C ASP A 360 28.18 -11.18 -0.86
N ARG A 361 26.95 -10.69 -0.61
CA ARG A 361 26.77 -9.57 0.35
C ARG A 361 25.49 -9.71 1.15
N ARG A 362 25.61 -10.36 2.32
CA ARG A 362 24.58 -10.35 3.36
C ARG A 362 24.34 -8.94 3.90
N SER A 363 25.40 -8.13 4.05
CA SER A 363 25.27 -6.73 4.50
C SER A 363 25.45 -5.74 3.34
N VAL A 364 24.55 -4.77 3.26
CA VAL A 364 24.50 -3.73 2.23
C VAL A 364 24.66 -2.35 2.90
N PRO A 365 25.81 -1.67 2.71
CA PRO A 365 26.10 -0.42 3.39
C PRO A 365 25.24 0.73 2.85
N TRP A 366 24.89 1.69 3.71
CA TRP A 366 24.03 2.83 3.36
C TRP A 366 24.59 3.63 2.16
N SER A 367 25.90 3.83 2.12
CA SER A 367 26.61 4.51 1.03
C SER A 367 26.35 3.88 -0.34
N TYR A 368 26.08 2.57 -0.39
CA TYR A 368 25.74 1.88 -1.62
C TYR A 368 24.26 2.01 -1.98
N TRP A 369 23.33 1.66 -1.09
CA TRP A 369 21.92 1.53 -1.50
C TRP A 369 21.10 2.84 -1.40
N SER A 370 21.64 3.86 -0.73
CA SER A 370 21.10 5.23 -0.75
C SER A 370 20.88 5.79 -2.16
N GLN A 371 21.68 5.35 -3.15
CA GLN A 371 21.51 5.75 -4.55
C GLN A 371 20.20 5.26 -5.19
N PHE A 372 19.48 4.33 -4.57
CA PHE A 372 18.17 3.84 -5.03
C PHE A 372 17.00 4.43 -4.23
N CYS A 373 17.29 5.15 -3.15
CA CYS A 373 16.30 5.70 -2.22
C CYS A 373 15.97 7.17 -2.55
N LEU A 374 14.80 7.60 -2.11
CA LEU A 374 14.47 9.01 -1.97
C LEU A 374 14.20 9.29 -0.48
N ILE A 375 14.60 10.46 0.00
CA ILE A 375 14.28 10.92 1.36
C ILE A 375 13.59 12.28 1.25
N LYS A 376 12.43 12.38 1.90
CA LYS A 376 11.69 13.62 2.11
C LYS A 376 11.69 13.96 3.60
N ASP A 377 12.08 15.18 3.92
CA ASP A 377 12.10 15.71 5.27
C ASP A 377 10.81 16.50 5.52
N LEU A 378 10.15 16.18 6.63
CA LEU A 378 8.87 16.74 7.03
C LEU A 378 8.96 17.22 8.47
N GLN A 379 8.25 18.32 8.75
CA GLN A 379 8.04 18.77 10.11
C GLN A 379 7.07 17.80 10.81
N MET A 380 7.38 17.38 12.03
CA MET A 380 6.57 16.39 12.76
C MET A 380 5.10 16.79 12.89
N ASN A 381 4.82 18.09 12.99
CA ASN A 381 3.46 18.63 13.13
C ASN A 381 2.77 18.92 11.80
N ALA A 382 3.46 18.77 10.66
CA ALA A 382 2.88 19.06 9.36
C ALA A 382 1.96 17.93 8.86
N VAL A 383 2.18 16.68 9.28
CA VAL A 383 1.40 15.54 8.81
C VAL A 383 0.35 15.12 9.85
N VAL A 384 -0.88 14.91 9.40
CA VAL A 384 -1.96 14.36 10.24
C VAL A 384 -2.05 12.85 10.03
N GLY A 385 -1.94 12.09 11.12
CA GLY A 385 -2.03 10.63 11.08
C GLY A 385 -0.86 9.96 10.34
N ASN A 386 -1.13 8.78 9.79
CA ASN A 386 -0.14 8.00 9.03
C ASN A 386 -0.38 8.13 7.52
N PRO A 387 0.68 8.25 6.71
CA PRO A 387 0.56 8.21 5.25
C PRO A 387 0.03 6.85 4.79
N GLN A 388 -0.78 6.88 3.73
CA GLN A 388 -1.37 5.71 3.10
C GLN A 388 -0.63 5.42 1.80
N VAL A 389 -0.11 4.20 1.65
CA VAL A 389 0.59 3.80 0.43
C VAL A 389 -0.36 2.93 -0.39
N VAL A 390 -0.50 3.24 -1.68
CA VAL A 390 -1.36 2.51 -2.61
C VAL A 390 -0.62 2.33 -3.93
N GLY A 391 -0.09 1.13 -4.15
CA GLY A 391 0.65 0.83 -5.38
C GLY A 391 1.91 1.67 -5.46
N SER A 392 2.00 2.54 -6.47
CA SER A 392 3.08 3.50 -6.70
C SER A 392 2.81 4.88 -6.08
N ARG A 393 1.78 5.03 -5.23
CA ARG A 393 1.35 6.35 -4.73
C ARG A 393 1.35 6.40 -3.21
N VAL A 394 1.54 7.60 -2.69
CA VAL A 394 1.47 7.89 -1.26
C VAL A 394 0.51 9.06 -1.04
N VAL A 395 -0.54 8.83 -0.26
CA VAL A 395 -1.56 9.82 0.10
C VAL A 395 -1.41 10.17 1.57
N TYR A 396 -1.41 11.45 1.92
CA TYR A 396 -1.28 11.90 3.30
C TYR A 396 -2.04 13.19 3.53
N LEU A 397 -2.38 13.46 4.78
CA LEU A 397 -2.94 14.73 5.20
C LEU A 397 -1.83 15.66 5.67
N GLU A 398 -1.89 16.91 5.21
CA GLU A 398 -0.95 17.95 5.59
C GLU A 398 -1.70 19.12 6.24
N LYS A 399 -1.15 19.66 7.33
CA LYS A 399 -1.62 20.91 7.93
C LYS A 399 -0.98 22.09 7.22
N ASP A 400 -1.80 22.98 6.70
CA ASP A 400 -1.33 24.16 5.97
C ASP A 400 -0.85 25.30 6.91
N GLY A 401 -1.01 25.13 8.24
CA GLY A 401 -0.68 26.14 9.24
C GLY A 401 -1.65 27.34 9.27
N THR A 402 -2.51 27.46 8.26
CA THR A 402 -3.58 28.45 8.22
C THR A 402 -4.75 28.02 9.08
N ARG A 403 -5.27 28.93 9.92
CA ARG A 403 -6.48 28.68 10.72
C ARG A 403 -7.71 29.10 9.93
N SER A 404 -8.75 28.26 9.99
CA SER A 404 -10.09 28.59 9.48
C SER A 404 -10.76 29.66 10.36
N SER A 405 -11.83 30.27 9.85
CA SER A 405 -12.66 31.22 10.62
C SER A 405 -13.26 30.61 11.89
N ARG A 406 -13.38 29.27 11.95
CA ARG A 406 -13.84 28.52 13.14
C ARG A 406 -12.69 28.13 14.08
N GLY A 407 -11.47 28.61 13.85
CA GLY A 407 -10.31 28.36 14.70
C GLY A 407 -9.59 27.02 14.44
N HIS A 408 -10.14 26.11 13.63
CA HIS A 408 -9.48 24.86 13.28
C HIS A 408 -8.37 25.08 12.25
N GLU A 409 -7.24 24.40 12.42
CA GLU A 409 -6.18 24.35 11.40
C GLU A 409 -6.70 23.67 10.14
N ARG A 410 -6.48 24.31 8.99
CA ARG A 410 -6.85 23.74 7.69
C ARG A 410 -5.92 22.57 7.38
N SER A 411 -6.53 21.45 7.03
CA SER A 411 -5.83 20.30 6.47
C SER A 411 -6.06 20.25 4.97
N ARG A 412 -5.07 19.81 4.22
CA ARG A 412 -5.15 19.51 2.79
C ARG A 412 -4.76 18.06 2.54
N LEU A 413 -5.31 17.49 1.47
CA LEU A 413 -4.92 16.18 0.99
C LEU A 413 -3.73 16.34 0.06
N SER A 414 -2.65 15.64 0.34
CA SER A 414 -1.43 15.65 -0.48
C SER A 414 -1.17 14.25 -1.02
N ILE A 415 -0.70 14.18 -2.27
CA ILE A 415 -0.34 12.91 -2.93
C ILE A 415 1.04 13.03 -3.56
N ILE A 416 1.81 11.94 -3.46
CA ILE A 416 3.06 11.73 -4.18
C ILE A 416 2.85 10.54 -5.10
N ASP A 417 2.85 10.77 -6.41
CA ASP A 417 2.78 9.73 -7.42
C ASP A 417 4.19 9.38 -7.91
N PHE A 418 4.53 8.09 -7.90
CA PHE A 418 5.78 7.55 -8.43
C PHE A 418 5.60 6.75 -9.72
N SER A 419 4.63 7.14 -10.56
CA SER A 419 4.40 6.55 -11.88
C SER A 419 5.72 6.44 -12.68
N PRO A 420 6.09 5.23 -13.16
CA PRO A 420 7.45 4.96 -13.65
C PRO A 420 7.90 5.81 -14.84
N TYR A 421 6.96 6.26 -15.67
CA TYR A 421 7.24 6.97 -16.91
C TYR A 421 6.35 8.22 -17.07
N ALA A 422 6.16 8.99 -16.00
CA ALA A 422 5.41 10.25 -16.05
C ALA A 422 5.95 11.20 -17.14
N GLU A 423 5.06 11.74 -17.97
CA GLU A 423 5.41 12.61 -19.11
C GLU A 423 5.99 13.97 -18.69
N ILE A 424 5.61 14.45 -17.50
CA ILE A 424 6.04 15.74 -16.95
C ILE A 424 6.62 15.49 -15.57
N SER A 425 7.93 15.70 -15.42
CA SER A 425 8.54 15.76 -14.10
C SER A 425 8.38 17.16 -13.55
N THR A 426 7.58 17.33 -12.51
CA THR A 426 7.65 18.53 -11.68
C THR A 426 9.00 18.54 -10.97
N PRO A 427 9.71 19.70 -10.92
CA PRO A 427 10.96 19.77 -10.20
C PRO A 427 10.69 19.47 -8.71
N PRO A 428 11.53 18.64 -8.06
CA PRO A 428 11.31 18.27 -6.67
C PRO A 428 11.32 19.50 -5.77
N THR A 429 10.39 19.53 -4.81
CA THR A 429 10.33 20.60 -3.81
C THR A 429 11.57 20.58 -2.91
N LYS A 430 11.82 21.70 -2.19
CA LYS A 430 12.94 21.81 -1.23
C LYS A 430 12.89 20.80 -0.08
N THR A 431 11.78 20.07 0.07
CA THR A 431 11.59 19.05 1.11
C THR A 431 12.30 17.72 0.79
N TRP A 432 12.74 17.51 -0.44
CA TRP A 432 13.47 16.31 -0.84
C TRP A 432 14.97 16.49 -0.55
N THR A 433 15.47 15.81 0.48
CA THR A 433 16.87 15.89 0.93
C THR A 433 17.78 14.87 0.28
N LEU A 434 17.21 13.78 -0.23
CA LEU A 434 17.93 12.79 -1.04
C LEU A 434 17.07 12.35 -2.22
N ILE A 435 17.64 12.39 -3.42
CA ILE A 435 17.12 11.70 -4.60
C ILE A 435 18.27 10.88 -5.17
N GLY A 436 18.23 9.58 -4.91
CA GLY A 436 19.25 8.64 -5.35
C GLY A 436 19.40 8.62 -6.88
N LYS A 437 20.63 8.69 -7.38
CA LYS A 437 20.96 8.78 -8.81
C LYS A 437 20.47 7.57 -9.63
N MET A 438 20.39 6.40 -9.00
CA MET A 438 19.96 5.14 -9.62
C MET A 438 18.51 4.80 -9.28
N SER A 439 17.80 5.65 -8.54
CA SER A 439 16.41 5.38 -8.23
C SER A 439 15.58 5.42 -9.51
N VAL A 440 14.63 4.50 -9.63
CA VAL A 440 13.62 4.50 -10.70
C VAL A 440 12.40 5.35 -10.33
N LEU A 441 12.27 5.72 -9.05
CA LEU A 441 11.15 6.52 -8.59
C LEU A 441 11.34 7.99 -8.98
N ARG A 442 10.26 8.61 -9.48
CA ARG A 442 10.21 10.03 -9.81
C ARG A 442 9.00 10.62 -9.10
N PRO A 443 9.19 11.43 -8.05
CA PRO A 443 8.07 11.96 -7.29
C PRO A 443 7.35 13.01 -8.13
N ASN A 444 6.04 12.89 -8.24
CA ASN A 444 5.17 13.95 -8.73
C ASN A 444 4.17 14.30 -7.61
N GLU A 445 4.25 15.52 -7.11
CA GLU A 445 3.46 15.96 -5.96
C GLU A 445 2.28 16.82 -6.40
N SER A 446 1.10 16.52 -5.88
CA SER A 446 -0.08 17.37 -6.02
C SER A 446 -0.82 17.47 -4.68
N HIS A 447 -1.66 18.47 -4.56
CA HIS A 447 -2.46 18.68 -3.35
C HIS A 447 -3.85 19.18 -3.71
N ARG A 448 -4.80 18.89 -2.82
CA ARG A 448 -6.18 19.36 -2.90
C ARG A 448 -6.67 19.79 -1.53
N ASP A 449 -7.15 21.02 -1.45
CA ASP A 449 -7.84 21.50 -0.26
C ASP A 449 -9.22 20.86 -0.15
N PHE A 450 -9.68 20.59 1.08
CA PHE A 450 -11.03 20.11 1.30
C PHE A 450 -12.03 21.27 1.20
N PRO A 451 -13.01 21.22 0.27
CA PRO A 451 -14.09 22.18 0.25
C PRO A 451 -14.87 22.13 1.57
N SER A 452 -15.31 23.28 2.09
CA SER A 452 -16.13 23.32 3.32
C SER A 452 -17.44 22.52 3.19
N ALA A 453 -17.95 22.38 1.96
CA ALA A 453 -19.12 21.56 1.65
C ALA A 453 -18.85 20.05 1.80
N THR A 454 -17.63 19.58 1.55
CA THR A 454 -17.26 18.17 1.71
C THR A 454 -17.15 17.81 3.19
N THR A 455 -16.50 18.65 4.00
CA THR A 455 -16.31 18.38 5.43
C THR A 455 -17.50 18.78 6.29
N ASN A 456 -18.47 19.52 5.75
CA ASN A 456 -19.53 20.19 6.53
C ASN A 456 -18.97 21.04 7.69
N GLY A 457 -17.74 21.52 7.57
CA GLY A 457 -17.03 22.26 8.61
C GLY A 457 -16.52 21.42 9.78
N LEU A 458 -16.55 20.08 9.70
CA LEU A 458 -15.92 19.18 10.65
C LEU A 458 -14.40 19.11 10.43
N ALA A 459 -13.67 18.79 11.50
CA ALA A 459 -12.24 18.57 11.42
C ALA A 459 -11.94 17.20 10.78
N VAL A 460 -10.93 17.18 9.90
CA VAL A 460 -10.40 15.94 9.33
C VAL A 460 -9.43 15.31 10.31
N GLU A 461 -9.74 14.11 10.80
CA GLU A 461 -8.91 13.38 11.75
C GLU A 461 -7.92 12.45 11.06
N GLY A 462 -8.33 11.84 9.95
CA GLY A 462 -7.54 10.84 9.26
C GLY A 462 -8.01 10.58 7.84
N ILE A 463 -7.21 9.81 7.13
CA ILE A 463 -7.54 9.29 5.81
C ILE A 463 -7.20 7.81 5.71
N CYS A 464 -7.95 7.12 4.87
CA CYS A 464 -7.61 5.81 4.35
C CYS A 464 -7.64 5.87 2.82
N ALA A 465 -6.83 5.06 2.15
CA ALA A 465 -6.80 5.04 0.69
C ALA A 465 -6.75 3.60 0.15
N THR A 466 -7.54 3.37 -0.90
CA THR A 466 -7.49 2.18 -1.74
C THR A 466 -7.07 2.61 -3.15
N GLU A 467 -6.94 1.65 -4.07
CA GLU A 467 -6.60 1.93 -5.47
C GLU A 467 -7.63 2.83 -6.18
N ASP A 468 -8.87 2.90 -5.68
CA ASP A 468 -9.99 3.64 -6.29
C ASP A 468 -10.64 4.68 -5.38
N ASN A 469 -10.37 4.67 -4.07
CA ASN A 469 -11.09 5.49 -3.10
C ASN A 469 -10.16 6.19 -2.11
N VAL A 470 -10.45 7.45 -1.80
CA VAL A 470 -9.92 8.15 -0.64
C VAL A 470 -11.06 8.33 0.35
N VAL A 471 -10.92 7.74 1.53
CA VAL A 471 -11.89 7.84 2.62
C VAL A 471 -11.38 8.87 3.61
N VAL A 472 -12.18 9.89 3.88
CA VAL A 472 -11.85 10.98 4.80
C VAL A 472 -12.64 10.77 6.09
N LEU A 473 -11.93 10.66 7.21
CA LEU A 473 -12.52 10.48 8.54
C LEU A 473 -12.72 11.86 9.19
N LEU A 474 -13.97 12.16 9.55
CA LEU A 474 -14.39 13.45 10.11
C LEU A 474 -14.88 13.26 11.55
N VAL A 475 -14.43 14.12 12.47
CA VAL A 475 -14.83 14.05 13.89
C VAL A 475 -15.90 15.07 14.19
N CYS A 476 -17.01 14.60 14.76
CA CYS A 476 -18.01 15.46 15.38
C CYS A 476 -17.54 15.81 16.79
N SER A 477 -17.19 17.07 17.04
CA SER A 477 -16.81 17.52 18.38
C SER A 477 -18.06 17.61 19.26
N SER A 478 -18.29 16.59 20.08
CA SER A 478 -19.44 16.53 21.02
C SER A 478 -19.36 17.58 22.16
N HIS A 479 -18.27 18.35 22.25
CA HIS A 479 -18.06 19.37 23.28
C HIS A 479 -18.68 20.75 23.01
N GLN A 480 -19.46 20.94 21.94
CA GLN A 480 -20.11 22.24 21.64
C GLN A 480 -21.61 22.31 21.97
N LEU A 481 -22.16 21.32 22.69
CA LEU A 481 -23.58 21.26 23.06
C LEU A 481 -23.85 21.28 24.58
N MET A 482 -22.93 21.83 25.38
CA MET A 482 -23.22 22.19 26.79
C MET A 482 -23.30 23.69 26.98
#